data_AF-A0A428P8N4-F1
#
_entry.id   AF-A0A428P8N4-F1
#
_cell.length_a   1.000
_cell.length_b   1.000
_cell.length_c   1.000
_cell.angle_alpha   90.00
_cell.angle_beta   90.00
_cell.angle_gamma   90.00
#
_symmetry.space_group_name_H-M   'P 1'
#
loop_
_entity.id
_entity.type
_entity.pdbx_description
1 polymer ?
#
loop_
_entity_poly.entity_id
_entity_poly.type
_entity_poly.pdbx_seq_one_letter_code
_entity_poly.pdbx_strand_id
1 'polypeptide(L)'
;MVLVQPSPYDVDNSVMLASLQHLRDSKCCTARGIAVVDLDKITDKELWRMHILGIRGLRLNVKAHGRSVDVDVLRETIQAATARIRYLPGWKLQLFCSAFMWDGKGPRFCIGTSSISTDLEPLVRYLASRVPDSLIWASDWPHTGEGADRLDRNLGRVEKFRHVDNRLLLAKVRRWVGEEETWNKMMMHTPNKVYL
;
A
#
# COMPACT_ATOMS: atom_id res chain seq x y z
N MET A 1 10.79 -6.79 2.12
CA MET A 1 9.32 -6.97 2.27
C MET A 1 8.72 -5.70 2.85
N VAL A 2 7.48 -5.36 2.49
CA VAL A 2 6.77 -4.19 3.03
C VAL A 2 5.43 -4.64 3.61
N LEU A 3 5.20 -4.34 4.88
CA LEU A 3 3.92 -4.55 5.56
C LEU A 3 3.10 -3.25 5.47
N VAL A 4 1.81 -3.35 5.20
CA VAL A 4 0.92 -2.18 5.14
C VAL A 4 -0.13 -2.36 6.22
N GLN A 5 -0.34 -1.31 7.02
CA GLN A 5 -1.33 -1.28 8.08
C GLN A 5 -2.74 -1.63 7.52
N PRO A 6 -3.36 -2.72 7.99
CA PRO A 6 -4.72 -3.10 7.62
C PRO A 6 -5.75 -2.12 8.18
N SER A 7 -6.80 -1.83 7.41
CA SER A 7 -7.85 -0.88 7.82
C SER A 7 -8.60 -1.25 9.11
N PRO A 8 -8.83 -2.54 9.48
CA PRO A 8 -9.55 -2.88 10.71
C PRO A 8 -8.84 -2.44 12.01
N TYR A 9 -7.53 -2.25 11.98
CA TYR A 9 -6.75 -1.78 13.13
C TYR A 9 -6.67 -0.25 13.22
N ASP A 10 -7.21 0.46 12.22
CA ASP A 10 -7.19 1.91 12.14
C ASP A 10 -5.77 2.47 12.40
N VAL A 11 -5.63 3.40 13.35
CA VAL A 11 -4.36 4.03 13.75
C VAL A 11 -3.52 3.19 14.75
N ASP A 12 -4.02 2.04 15.20
CA ASP A 12 -3.27 1.15 16.09
C ASP A 12 -2.29 0.28 15.29
N ASN A 13 -1.04 0.74 15.23
CA ASN A 13 0.03 0.05 14.50
C ASN A 13 0.77 -0.99 15.36
N SER A 14 0.31 -1.29 16.58
CA SER A 14 1.04 -2.12 17.55
C SER A 14 1.44 -3.49 16.99
N VAL A 15 0.52 -4.21 16.34
CA VAL A 15 0.77 -5.52 15.71
C VAL A 15 1.80 -5.41 14.59
N MET A 16 1.70 -4.39 13.73
CA MET A 16 2.65 -4.17 12.64
C MET A 16 4.05 -3.85 13.20
N LEU A 17 4.15 -2.99 14.21
CA LEU A 17 5.42 -2.63 14.85
C LEU A 17 6.07 -3.83 15.55
N ALA A 18 5.30 -4.66 16.25
CA ALA A 18 5.76 -5.91 16.84
C ALA A 18 6.27 -6.89 15.77
N SER A 19 5.56 -7.00 14.65
CA SER A 19 5.96 -7.85 13.51
C SER A 19 7.26 -7.39 12.89
N LEU A 20 7.45 -6.08 12.69
CA LEU A 20 8.70 -5.52 12.16
C LEU A 20 9.89 -5.75 13.11
N GLN A 21 9.67 -5.58 14.42
CA GLN A 21 10.66 -5.89 15.44
C GLN A 21 11.08 -7.36 15.36
N HIS A 22 10.12 -8.28 15.34
CA HIS A 22 10.38 -9.72 15.26
C HIS A 22 11.13 -10.12 13.98
N LEU A 23 10.74 -9.55 12.82
CA LEU A 23 11.42 -9.80 11.55
C LEU A 23 12.86 -9.27 11.55
N ARG A 24 13.10 -8.13 12.20
CA ARG A 24 14.45 -7.59 12.38
C ARG A 24 15.31 -8.48 13.28
N ASP A 25 14.76 -8.92 14.41
CA ASP A 25 15.49 -9.71 15.40
C ASP A 25 15.82 -11.12 14.87
N SER A 26 14.93 -11.70 14.07
CA SER A 26 15.17 -12.97 13.40
C SER A 26 16.20 -12.88 12.26
N LYS A 27 16.54 -11.66 11.79
CA LYS A 27 17.46 -11.40 10.65
C LYS A 27 17.09 -12.15 9.36
N CYS A 28 15.86 -12.63 9.25
CA CYS A 28 15.40 -13.45 8.11
C CYS A 28 15.26 -12.62 6.84
N CYS A 29 14.76 -11.39 6.97
CA CYS A 29 14.60 -10.48 5.83
C CYS A 29 14.61 -9.01 6.26
N THR A 30 14.90 -8.13 5.31
CA THR A 30 14.69 -6.70 5.51
C THR A 30 13.19 -6.39 5.34
N ALA A 31 12.55 -6.00 6.43
CA ALA A 31 11.15 -5.57 6.45
C ALA A 31 11.04 -4.05 6.63
N ARG A 32 9.99 -3.49 6.03
CA ARG A 32 9.57 -2.09 6.17
C ARG A 32 8.06 -2.05 6.39
N GLY A 33 7.56 -0.93 6.90
CA GLY A 33 6.13 -0.75 7.11
C GLY A 33 5.57 0.56 6.59
N ILE A 34 4.27 0.56 6.30
CA ILE A 34 3.47 1.74 6.00
C ILE A 34 2.36 1.83 7.06
N ALA A 35 2.41 2.89 7.86
CA ALA A 35 1.53 3.09 9.01
C ALA A 35 0.29 3.92 8.65
N VAL A 36 -0.74 3.84 9.49
CA VAL A 36 -1.84 4.81 9.50
C VAL A 36 -1.77 5.54 10.84
N VAL A 37 -1.85 6.87 10.84
CA VAL A 37 -1.73 7.66 12.07
C VAL A 37 -2.82 8.72 12.11
N ASP A 38 -3.18 9.12 13.33
CA ASP A 38 -3.95 10.34 13.58
C ASP A 38 -2.98 11.52 13.51
N LEU A 39 -3.11 12.36 12.47
CA LEU A 39 -2.18 13.46 12.21
C LEU A 39 -2.19 14.53 13.30
N ASP A 40 -3.30 14.68 14.02
CA ASP A 40 -3.47 15.68 15.08
C ASP A 40 -2.88 15.21 16.41
N LYS A 41 -2.78 13.89 16.62
CA LYS A 41 -2.29 13.30 17.88
C LYS A 41 -0.87 12.77 17.81
N ILE A 42 -0.40 12.36 16.62
CA ILE A 42 0.91 11.72 16.48
C ILE A 42 2.05 12.69 16.80
N THR A 43 2.93 12.31 17.72
CA THR A 43 4.08 13.12 18.12
C THR A 43 5.32 12.81 17.25
N ASP A 44 6.26 13.76 17.20
CA ASP A 44 7.54 13.56 16.49
C ASP A 44 8.34 12.39 17.07
N LYS A 45 8.24 12.20 18.40
CA LYS A 45 8.88 11.09 19.12
C LYS A 45 8.31 9.74 18.68
N GLU A 46 7.00 9.64 18.48
CA GLU A 46 6.36 8.42 17.98
C GLU A 46 6.70 8.16 16.53
N LEU A 47 6.69 9.19 15.66
CA LEU A 47 7.13 9.07 14.27
C LEU A 47 8.60 8.62 14.18
N TRP A 48 9.47 9.13 15.04
CA TRP A 48 10.86 8.70 15.10
C TRP A 48 11.01 7.26 15.58
N ARG A 49 10.25 6.86 16.61
CA ARG A 49 10.18 5.47 17.06
C ARG A 49 9.73 4.53 15.93
N MET A 50 8.70 4.91 15.20
CA MET A 50 8.21 4.19 14.02
C MET A 50 9.31 4.09 12.94
N HIS A 51 10.04 5.17 12.68
CA HIS A 51 11.15 5.18 11.72
C HIS A 51 12.26 4.18 12.10
N ILE A 52 12.67 4.15 13.38
CA ILE A 52 13.67 3.21 13.90
C ILE A 52 13.19 1.76 13.76
N LEU A 53 11.90 1.50 13.94
CA LEU A 53 11.30 0.17 13.78
C LEU A 53 11.10 -0.24 12.32
N GLY A 54 11.36 0.65 11.35
CA GLY A 54 11.32 0.34 9.92
C GLY A 54 10.11 0.89 9.17
N ILE A 55 9.28 1.72 9.79
CA ILE A 55 8.25 2.46 9.04
C ILE A 55 8.91 3.44 8.08
N ARG A 56 8.39 3.48 6.84
CA ARG A 56 8.88 4.35 5.74
C ARG A 56 7.75 5.07 5.03
N GLY A 57 6.59 5.18 5.67
CA GLY A 57 5.52 5.97 5.11
C GLY A 57 4.21 5.87 5.85
N LEU A 58 3.29 6.73 5.43
CA LEU A 58 1.92 6.76 5.90
C LEU A 58 0.95 6.38 4.79
N ARG A 59 -0.10 5.64 5.12
CA ARG A 59 -1.21 5.34 4.24
C ARG A 59 -2.37 6.27 4.54
N LEU A 60 -2.88 6.94 3.50
CA LEU A 60 -4.06 7.77 3.55
C LEU A 60 -5.18 7.03 2.82
N ASN A 61 -6.25 6.71 3.55
CA ASN A 61 -7.45 6.10 2.98
C ASN A 61 -8.45 7.20 2.64
N VAL A 62 -8.73 7.40 1.36
CA VAL A 62 -9.75 8.35 0.93
C VAL A 62 -11.12 7.70 1.13
N LYS A 63 -11.82 8.10 2.20
CA LYS A 63 -13.19 7.68 2.46
C LYS A 63 -14.10 8.25 1.35
N ALA A 64 -14.32 7.47 0.29
CA ALA A 64 -15.37 7.73 -0.69
C ALA A 64 -16.74 7.46 -0.05
N HIS A 65 -17.19 8.33 0.85
CA HIS A 65 -18.60 8.35 1.26
C HIS A 65 -19.39 8.91 0.09
N GLY A 66 -20.06 8.04 -0.66
CA GLY A 66 -21.16 8.39 -1.56
C GLY A 66 -20.93 9.61 -2.46
N ARG A 67 -20.42 9.36 -3.66
CA ARG A 67 -20.55 10.20 -4.88
C ARG A 67 -19.76 11.52 -4.98
N SER A 68 -19.01 11.99 -3.98
CA SER A 68 -17.99 13.02 -4.22
C SER A 68 -16.79 12.84 -3.28
N VAL A 69 -15.62 12.57 -3.84
CA VAL A 69 -14.38 12.82 -3.10
C VAL A 69 -14.16 14.31 -3.09
N ASP A 70 -14.08 14.89 -1.90
CA ASP A 70 -13.62 16.26 -1.72
C ASP A 70 -12.10 16.30 -1.97
N VAL A 71 -11.73 16.77 -3.15
CA VAL A 71 -10.34 16.88 -3.60
C VAL A 71 -9.56 17.87 -2.72
N ASP A 72 -10.23 18.87 -2.17
CA ASP A 72 -9.60 19.88 -1.31
C ASP A 72 -9.26 19.27 0.05
N VAL A 73 -10.19 18.49 0.64
CA VAL A 73 -9.91 17.73 1.88
C VAL A 73 -8.75 16.74 1.66
N LEU A 74 -8.70 16.06 0.51
CA LEU A 74 -7.58 15.17 0.19
C LEU A 74 -6.26 15.95 0.08
N ARG A 75 -6.27 17.10 -0.59
CA ARG A 75 -5.10 17.97 -0.73
C ARG A 75 -4.60 18.43 0.63
N GLU A 76 -5.50 18.91 1.49
CA GLU A 76 -5.18 19.33 2.87
C GLU A 76 -4.59 18.17 3.67
N THR A 77 -5.19 16.99 3.59
CA THR A 77 -4.69 15.78 4.27
C THR A 77 -3.28 15.40 3.79
N ILE A 78 -3.03 15.46 2.48
CA ILE A 78 -1.69 15.21 1.91
C ILE A 78 -0.69 16.25 2.39
N GLN A 79 -1.06 17.54 2.41
CA GLN A 79 -0.20 18.62 2.88
C GLN A 79 0.15 18.46 4.36
N ALA A 80 -0.85 18.19 5.21
CA ALA A 80 -0.66 17.94 6.63
C ALA A 80 0.25 16.73 6.87
N ALA A 81 -0.03 15.60 6.22
CA ALA A 81 0.78 14.39 6.35
C ALA A 81 2.22 14.62 5.88
N THR A 82 2.41 15.32 4.74
CA THR A 82 3.74 15.66 4.21
C THR A 82 4.50 16.54 5.20
N ALA A 83 3.85 17.54 5.81
CA ALA A 83 4.47 18.41 6.80
C ALA A 83 4.95 17.62 8.04
N ARG A 84 4.19 16.61 8.49
CA ARG A 84 4.57 15.74 9.61
C ARG A 84 5.74 14.81 9.32
N ILE A 85 5.96 14.40 8.05
CA ILE A 85 6.97 13.38 7.71
C ILE A 85 8.17 13.91 6.93
N ARG A 86 8.16 15.17 6.48
CA ARG A 86 9.20 15.72 5.58
C ARG A 86 10.64 15.63 6.09
N TYR A 87 10.84 15.60 7.40
CA TYR A 87 12.16 15.50 8.03
C TYR A 87 12.63 14.05 8.20
N LEU A 88 11.78 13.06 7.91
CA LEU A 88 12.10 11.65 8.06
C LEU A 88 12.67 11.12 6.74
N PRO A 89 13.91 10.58 6.75
CA PRO A 89 14.56 10.16 5.52
C PRO A 89 13.83 8.97 4.90
N GLY A 90 13.59 9.07 3.60
CA GLY A 90 13.00 7.99 2.80
C GLY A 90 11.48 7.83 2.98
N TRP A 91 10.80 8.61 3.81
CA TRP A 91 9.35 8.44 4.01
C TRP A 91 8.53 8.77 2.75
N LYS A 92 7.38 8.11 2.60
CA LYS A 92 6.45 8.23 1.45
C LYS A 92 5.00 8.28 1.94
N LEU A 93 4.12 8.81 1.11
CA LEU A 93 2.67 8.70 1.29
C LEU A 93 2.12 7.65 0.32
N GLN A 94 1.30 6.74 0.83
CA GLN A 94 0.53 5.79 0.04
C GLN A 94 -0.92 6.23 0.02
N LEU A 95 -1.47 6.48 -1.17
CA LEU A 95 -2.87 6.85 -1.34
C LEU A 95 -3.68 5.62 -1.75
N PHE A 96 -4.79 5.39 -1.06
CA PHE A 96 -5.80 4.43 -1.49
C PHE A 96 -7.01 5.20 -2.02
N CYS A 97 -7.15 5.24 -3.34
CA CYS A 97 -8.09 6.08 -4.06
C CYS A 97 -8.65 5.35 -5.30
N SER A 98 -9.90 5.63 -5.67
CA SER A 98 -10.50 5.14 -6.93
C SER A 98 -9.81 5.74 -8.15
N ALA A 99 -9.69 4.95 -9.23
CA ALA A 99 -9.03 5.34 -10.47
C ALA A 99 -9.64 6.59 -11.14
N PHE A 100 -10.94 6.86 -10.93
CA PHE A 100 -11.59 8.08 -11.45
C PHE A 100 -10.97 9.39 -10.90
N MET A 101 -10.27 9.34 -9.76
CA MET A 101 -9.55 10.51 -9.25
C MET A 101 -8.29 10.87 -10.07
N TRP A 102 -7.91 10.05 -11.06
CA TRP A 102 -6.65 10.20 -11.78
C TRP A 102 -6.75 11.04 -13.07
N ASP A 103 -7.95 11.47 -13.47
CA ASP A 103 -8.20 12.27 -14.68
C ASP A 103 -7.68 13.73 -14.61
N GLY A 104 -6.85 14.06 -13.61
CA GLY A 104 -6.28 15.39 -13.39
C GLY A 104 -4.77 15.43 -13.11
N LYS A 105 -3.93 15.00 -14.05
CA LYS A 105 -2.48 15.34 -14.14
C LYS A 105 -1.57 15.07 -12.91
N GLY A 106 -1.38 13.82 -12.44
CA GLY A 106 -0.39 13.48 -11.39
C GLY A 106 0.22 12.05 -11.44
N PRO A 107 1.38 11.77 -10.81
CA PRO A 107 2.22 10.59 -11.13
C PRO A 107 2.03 9.32 -10.26
N ARG A 108 2.08 8.18 -10.98
CA ARG A 108 2.64 6.82 -10.74
C ARG A 108 2.13 5.91 -9.60
N PHE A 109 1.87 4.65 -9.99
CA PHE A 109 0.84 3.77 -9.40
C PHE A 109 1.38 2.58 -8.59
N CYS A 110 0.69 2.27 -7.50
CA CYS A 110 0.68 0.94 -6.87
C CYS A 110 -0.68 0.30 -7.20
N ILE A 111 -0.68 -0.80 -7.96
CA ILE A 111 -1.91 -1.57 -8.21
C ILE A 111 -1.95 -2.71 -7.18
N GLY A 112 -2.89 -2.61 -6.24
CA GLY A 112 -3.33 -3.76 -5.45
C GLY A 112 -4.41 -4.50 -6.22
N THR A 113 -4.19 -5.78 -6.52
CA THR A 113 -5.16 -6.60 -7.28
C THR A 113 -6.15 -7.23 -6.33
N SER A 114 -7.38 -6.70 -6.26
CA SER A 114 -8.49 -7.36 -5.59
C SER A 114 -9.68 -7.43 -6.56
N SER A 115 -10.16 -8.65 -6.77
CA SER A 115 -11.07 -9.16 -7.83
C SER A 115 -10.43 -9.46 -9.20
N ILE A 116 -10.24 -10.75 -9.46
CA ILE A 116 -9.80 -11.32 -10.73
C ILE A 116 -10.96 -11.23 -11.72
N SER A 117 -10.85 -10.38 -12.72
CA SER A 117 -11.38 -10.68 -14.05
C SER A 117 -10.24 -10.51 -15.05
N THR A 118 -10.34 -11.21 -16.17
CA THR A 118 -9.34 -11.35 -17.24
C THR A 118 -8.98 -10.02 -17.95
N ASP A 119 -9.38 -8.88 -17.38
CA ASP A 119 -9.46 -7.56 -18.00
C ASP A 119 -8.32 -6.59 -17.59
N LEU A 120 -7.42 -7.02 -16.69
CA LEU A 120 -6.28 -6.17 -16.29
C LEU A 120 -5.08 -6.26 -17.23
N GLU A 121 -5.03 -7.24 -18.14
CA GLU A 121 -3.90 -7.43 -19.04
C GLU A 121 -3.57 -6.18 -19.88
N PRO A 122 -4.54 -5.51 -20.55
CA PRO A 122 -4.27 -4.30 -21.32
C PRO A 122 -3.72 -3.17 -20.45
N LEU A 123 -4.26 -2.98 -19.25
CA LEU A 123 -3.81 -1.94 -18.32
C LEU A 123 -2.40 -2.22 -17.81
N VAL A 124 -2.10 -3.46 -17.40
CA VAL A 124 -0.77 -3.84 -16.91
C VAL A 124 0.27 -3.68 -18.01
N ARG A 125 -0.01 -4.12 -19.24
CA ARG A 125 0.87 -3.92 -20.40
C ARG A 125 1.09 -2.44 -20.71
N TYR A 126 0.02 -1.65 -20.70
CA TYR A 126 0.10 -0.21 -20.95
C TYR A 126 1.01 0.47 -19.91
N LEU A 127 0.81 0.20 -18.62
CA LEU A 127 1.62 0.77 -17.56
C LEU A 127 3.07 0.28 -17.59
N ALA A 128 3.29 -1.01 -17.84
CA ALA A 128 4.63 -1.58 -17.97
C ALA A 128 5.44 -0.92 -19.08
N SER A 129 4.80 -0.60 -20.22
CA SER A 129 5.46 0.09 -21.33
C SER A 129 5.66 1.60 -21.09
N ARG A 130 4.75 2.26 -20.35
CA ARG A 130 4.78 3.72 -20.17
C ARG A 130 5.56 4.20 -18.95
N VAL A 131 5.52 3.44 -17.85
CA VAL A 131 6.11 3.86 -16.56
C VAL A 131 6.87 2.73 -15.85
N PRO A 132 7.79 2.02 -16.54
CA PRO A 132 8.45 0.82 -16.01
C PRO A 132 9.20 1.05 -14.69
N ASP A 133 9.79 2.22 -14.48
CA ASP A 133 10.59 2.56 -13.29
C ASP A 133 9.75 2.96 -12.06
N SER A 134 8.46 2.66 -12.08
CA SER A 134 7.53 3.18 -11.07
C SER A 134 6.34 2.29 -10.80
N LEU A 135 6.52 1.01 -11.11
CA LEU A 135 5.59 -0.05 -10.75
C LEU A 135 6.15 -0.80 -9.56
N ILE A 136 5.25 -1.23 -8.69
CA ILE A 136 5.55 -2.13 -7.57
C ILE A 136 4.46 -3.18 -7.56
N TRP A 137 4.83 -4.43 -7.29
CA TRP A 137 3.90 -5.51 -7.08
C TRP A 137 3.66 -5.76 -5.59
N ALA A 138 2.42 -6.11 -5.23
CA ALA A 138 2.04 -6.56 -3.90
C ALA A 138 1.06 -7.73 -4.02
N SER A 139 1.14 -8.68 -3.09
CA SER A 139 0.26 -9.86 -3.09
C SER A 139 -1.16 -9.56 -2.60
N ASP A 140 -1.35 -8.51 -1.79
CA ASP A 140 -2.57 -8.28 -1.02
C ASP A 140 -2.92 -9.40 0.00
N TRP A 141 -1.94 -10.26 0.32
CA TRP A 141 -2.09 -11.22 1.42
C TRP A 141 -2.37 -10.47 2.74
N PRO A 142 -3.32 -10.92 3.60
CA PRO A 142 -3.95 -12.25 3.62
C PRO A 142 -5.27 -12.37 2.85
N HIS A 143 -5.58 -11.49 1.91
CA HIS A 143 -6.81 -11.57 1.10
C HIS A 143 -8.08 -11.51 1.95
N THR A 144 -8.20 -10.48 2.80
CA THR A 144 -9.40 -10.22 3.61
C THR A 144 -10.65 -10.00 2.74
N GLY A 145 -11.84 -10.09 3.33
CA GLY A 145 -13.11 -9.83 2.65
C GLY A 145 -13.22 -8.41 2.05
N GLU A 146 -13.87 -8.30 0.90
CA GLU A 146 -14.11 -7.05 0.17
C GLU A 146 -15.54 -6.54 0.43
N GLY A 147 -15.71 -5.22 0.58
CA GLY A 147 -16.99 -4.53 0.43
C GLY A 147 -18.21 -5.18 1.12
N ALA A 148 -19.19 -5.58 0.31
CA ALA A 148 -20.49 -6.12 0.72
C ALA A 148 -20.41 -7.55 1.31
N ASP A 149 -19.29 -8.24 1.11
CA ASP A 149 -19.04 -9.59 1.66
C ASP A 149 -18.58 -9.54 3.12
N ARG A 150 -18.37 -8.34 3.69
CA ARG A 150 -18.09 -8.18 5.11
C ARG A 150 -19.34 -8.44 5.93
N LEU A 151 -19.32 -9.50 6.72
CA LEU A 151 -20.43 -9.97 7.53
C LEU A 151 -20.74 -8.94 8.63
N ASP A 152 -21.83 -8.20 8.46
CA ASP A 152 -22.41 -7.25 9.43
C ASP A 152 -21.50 -6.10 9.92
N ARG A 153 -20.33 -5.87 9.31
CA ARG A 153 -19.32 -4.89 9.78
C ARG A 153 -18.98 -5.04 11.27
N ASN A 154 -19.09 -6.25 11.81
CA ASN A 154 -18.88 -6.53 13.21
C ASN A 154 -17.40 -6.89 13.47
N LEU A 155 -16.69 -6.04 14.21
CA LEU A 155 -15.27 -6.22 14.55
C LEU A 155 -15.00 -7.48 15.38
N GLY A 156 -15.99 -8.01 16.09
CA GLY A 156 -15.86 -9.23 16.90
C GLY A 156 -15.99 -10.53 16.12
N ARG A 157 -16.35 -10.48 14.83
CA ARG A 157 -16.53 -11.67 13.99
C ARG A 157 -15.29 -11.92 13.14
N VAL A 158 -14.65 -13.07 13.35
CA VAL A 158 -13.53 -13.51 12.52
C VAL A 158 -14.06 -13.96 11.15
N GLU A 159 -13.60 -13.29 10.10
CA GLU A 159 -13.89 -13.65 8.71
C GLU A 159 -12.81 -14.58 8.16
N LYS A 160 -13.20 -15.47 7.25
CA LYS A 160 -12.24 -16.32 6.54
C LYS A 160 -11.56 -15.50 5.46
N PHE A 161 -10.27 -15.76 5.25
CA PHE A 161 -9.54 -15.24 4.11
C PHE A 161 -10.09 -15.81 2.80
N ARG A 162 -10.07 -15.01 1.74
CA ARG A 162 -10.42 -15.46 0.39
C ARG A 162 -9.36 -16.43 -0.10
N HIS A 163 -9.81 -17.43 -0.84
CA HIS A 163 -8.90 -18.38 -1.49
C HIS A 163 -8.40 -17.79 -2.83
N VAL A 164 -7.22 -17.16 -2.79
CA VAL A 164 -6.58 -16.57 -3.97
C VAL A 164 -5.35 -17.38 -4.36
N ASP A 165 -5.30 -17.85 -5.60
CA ASP A 165 -4.10 -18.49 -6.16
C ASP A 165 -3.05 -17.43 -6.54
N ASN A 166 -2.22 -17.09 -5.55
CA ASN A 166 -1.12 -16.13 -5.72
C ASN A 166 -0.09 -16.58 -6.77
N ARG A 167 0.11 -17.90 -6.95
CA ARG A 167 1.07 -18.42 -7.92
C ARG A 167 0.57 -18.17 -9.34
N LEU A 168 -0.70 -18.47 -9.59
CA LEU A 168 -1.33 -18.21 -10.88
C LEU A 168 -1.40 -16.70 -11.17
N LEU A 169 -1.74 -15.87 -10.18
CA LEU A 169 -1.74 -14.42 -10.33
C LEU A 169 -0.35 -13.88 -10.70
N LEU A 170 0.69 -14.30 -9.97
CA LEU A 170 2.06 -13.88 -10.23
C LEU A 170 2.53 -14.33 -11.62
N ALA A 171 2.19 -15.55 -12.05
CA ALA A 171 2.50 -16.05 -13.39
C ALA A 171 1.83 -15.22 -14.49
N LYS A 172 0.56 -14.81 -14.29
CA LYS A 172 -0.16 -13.91 -15.20
C LYS A 172 0.52 -12.54 -15.28
N VAL A 173 0.79 -11.91 -14.15
CA VAL A 173 1.47 -10.59 -14.11
C VAL A 173 2.85 -10.67 -14.76
N ARG A 174 3.62 -11.73 -14.50
CA ARG A 174 4.92 -11.96 -15.15
C ARG A 174 4.83 -11.97 -16.66
N ARG A 175 3.80 -12.63 -17.21
CA ARG A 175 3.56 -12.68 -18.66
C ARG A 175 3.15 -11.33 -19.23
N TRP A 176 2.35 -10.56 -18.49
CA TRP A 176 1.84 -9.25 -18.95
C TRP A 176 2.89 -8.15 -18.92
N VAL A 177 3.75 -8.13 -17.90
CA VAL A 177 4.84 -7.14 -17.78
C VAL A 177 5.86 -7.28 -18.92
N GLY A 178 6.03 -8.50 -19.47
CA GLY A 178 6.84 -8.74 -20.65
C GLY A 178 8.33 -8.86 -20.32
N GLU A 179 9.11 -7.86 -20.72
CA GLU A 179 10.57 -7.88 -20.67
C GLU A 179 11.12 -8.09 -19.25
N GLU A 180 12.24 -8.81 -19.16
CA GLU A 180 12.90 -9.12 -17.89
C GLU A 180 13.40 -7.87 -17.17
N GLU A 181 13.86 -6.86 -17.90
CA GLU A 181 14.28 -5.58 -17.32
C GLU A 181 13.13 -4.90 -16.58
N THR A 182 11.95 -4.80 -17.22
CA THR A 182 10.75 -4.18 -16.62
C THR A 182 10.25 -4.99 -15.42
N TRP A 183 10.31 -6.33 -15.51
CA TRP A 183 10.02 -7.19 -14.37
C TRP A 183 10.94 -6.94 -13.18
N ASN A 184 12.26 -6.86 -13.42
CA ASN A 184 13.25 -6.60 -12.37
C ASN A 184 13.10 -5.18 -11.78
N LYS A 185 12.75 -4.19 -12.61
CA LYS A 185 12.38 -2.85 -12.15
C LYS A 185 11.19 -2.88 -11.19
N MET A 186 10.13 -3.60 -11.54
CA MET A 186 8.91 -3.68 -10.73
C MET A 186 9.11 -4.48 -9.43
N MET A 187 9.84 -5.59 -9.50
CA MET A 187 9.97 -6.53 -8.38
C MET A 187 11.09 -6.18 -7.40
N MET A 188 12.15 -5.51 -7.88
CA MET A 188 13.35 -5.26 -7.07
C MET A 188 13.75 -3.78 -7.04
N HIS A 189 13.98 -3.16 -8.20
CA HIS A 189 14.63 -1.84 -8.20
C HIS A 189 13.73 -0.74 -7.64
N THR A 190 12.47 -0.69 -8.09
CA THR A 190 11.50 0.31 -7.64
C THR A 190 11.18 0.15 -6.16
N PRO A 191 10.86 -1.06 -5.65
CA PRO A 191 10.65 -1.25 -4.21
C PRO A 191 11.87 -0.86 -3.38
N ASN A 192 13.09 -1.20 -3.80
CA ASN A 192 14.32 -0.82 -3.10
C ASN A 192 14.47 0.69 -3.06
N LYS A 193 14.29 1.38 -4.19
CA LYS A 193 14.34 2.85 -4.25
C LYS A 193 13.30 3.53 -3.38
N VAL A 194 12.12 2.93 -3.23
CA VAL A 194 10.99 3.53 -2.51
C VAL A 194 11.10 3.30 -1.00
N TYR A 195 11.59 2.14 -0.56
CA TYR A 195 11.49 1.69 0.83
C TYR A 195 12.82 1.40 1.55
N LEU A 196 13.95 1.26 0.84
CA LEU A 196 15.26 0.99 1.44
C LEU A 196 16.14 2.23 1.45
#